data_AF-A0A7J7H204-F1
#
_entry.id   AF-A0A7J7H204-F1
#
_cell.length_a   1.000
_cell.length_b   1.000
_cell.length_c   1.000
_cell.angle_alpha   90.00
_cell.angle_beta   90.00
_cell.angle_gamma   90.00
#
_symmetry.space_group_name_H-M   'P 1'
#
loop_
_entity.id
_entity.type
_entity.pdbx_description
1 polymer ?
#
loop_
_entity_poly.entity_id
_entity_poly.type
_entity_poly.pdbx_seq_one_letter_code
_entity_poly.pdbx_strand_id
1 'polypeptide(L)'
;KSDLASHVLPDLVNVFEVFLPQLLLYPNPSDPLNGEAAALMMRDRTAYDQRVKELIIALKFRYHKGFILSNLINLFVNELVLAKPKLAALAFILKMGLVGGISNLPSLTFKPLTN
;
A
#
# COMPACT_ATOMS: atom_id res chain seq x y z
N LYS A 1 37.85 -3.51 -4.10
CA LYS A 1 36.50 -2.92 -4.20
C LYS A 1 36.30 -2.06 -2.96
N SER A 2 36.76 -0.81 -3.01
CA SER A 2 36.41 0.19 -2.00
C SER A 2 34.95 0.54 -2.20
N ASP A 3 34.14 0.30 -1.16
CA ASP A 3 32.69 0.29 -1.21
C ASP A 3 32.13 1.62 -1.71
N LEU A 4 31.53 1.62 -2.91
CA LEU A 4 30.73 2.73 -3.42
C LEU A 4 29.62 3.12 -2.42
N ALA A 5 29.14 2.17 -1.62
CA ALA A 5 28.18 2.41 -0.55
C ALA A 5 28.74 3.26 0.61
N SER A 6 30.04 3.19 0.88
CA SER A 6 30.66 3.93 2.00
C SER A 6 30.78 5.43 1.75
N HIS A 7 30.76 5.86 0.49
CA HIS A 7 30.80 7.28 0.12
C HIS A 7 29.42 7.83 -0.28
N VAL A 8 28.55 7.02 -0.89
CA VAL A 8 27.25 7.50 -1.41
C VAL A 8 26.16 7.56 -0.33
N LEU A 9 26.15 6.63 0.64
CA LEU A 9 25.13 6.63 1.69
C LEU A 9 25.23 7.87 2.61
N PRO A 10 26.42 8.32 3.06
CA PRO A 10 26.54 9.53 3.87
C PRO A 10 26.08 10.78 3.12
N ASP A 11 26.35 10.88 1.82
CA ASP A 11 25.91 12.01 0.99
C ASP A 11 24.39 12.05 0.90
N LEU A 12 23.74 10.90 0.77
CA LEU A 12 22.28 10.83 0.75
C LEU A 12 21.67 11.19 2.10
N VAL A 13 22.25 10.72 3.21
CA VAL A 13 21.81 11.11 4.57
C VAL A 13 21.92 12.62 4.74
N ASN A 14 23.05 13.21 4.33
CA ASN A 14 23.27 14.65 4.40
C ASN A 14 22.24 15.47 3.58
N VAL A 15 21.80 14.93 2.43
CA VAL A 15 20.72 15.56 1.63
C VAL A 15 19.43 15.67 2.44
N PHE A 16 19.02 14.60 3.13
CA PHE A 16 17.76 14.58 3.87
C PHE A 16 17.84 15.24 5.25
N GLU A 17 18.97 15.14 5.94
CA GLU A 17 19.13 15.64 7.31
C GLU A 17 19.57 17.11 7.38
N VAL A 18 20.31 17.59 6.37
CA VAL A 18 20.92 18.93 6.41
C VAL A 18 20.44 19.79 5.24
N PHE A 19 20.66 19.34 4.00
CA PHE A 19 20.41 20.18 2.81
C PHE A 19 18.94 20.53 2.65
N LEU A 20 18.04 19.54 2.65
CA LEU A 20 16.61 19.78 2.43
C LEU A 20 15.97 20.63 3.54
N PRO A 21 16.21 20.37 4.85
CA PRO A 21 15.69 21.24 5.90
C PRO A 21 16.17 22.68 5.76
N GLN A 22 17.45 22.90 5.46
CA GLN A 22 18.01 24.24 5.27
C GLN A 22 17.42 24.94 4.04
N LEU A 23 17.32 24.25 2.90
CA LEU A 23 16.76 24.81 1.68
C LEU A 23 15.27 25.16 1.82
N LEU A 24 14.50 24.37 2.58
CA LEU A 24 13.08 24.64 2.81
C LEU A 24 12.86 25.83 3.76
N LEU A 25 13.79 26.06 4.70
CA LEU A 25 13.78 27.24 5.56
C LEU A 25 14.21 28.51 4.81
N TYR A 26 15.18 28.37 3.90
CA TYR A 26 15.74 29.46 3.12
C TYR A 26 15.81 29.08 1.64
N PRO A 27 14.69 29.22 0.91
CA PRO A 27 14.68 28.94 -0.52
C PRO A 27 15.66 29.88 -1.24
N ASN A 28 16.32 29.38 -2.29
CA ASN A 28 17.18 30.18 -3.15
C ASN A 28 16.40 30.67 -4.38
N PRO A 29 15.87 31.90 -4.41
CA PRO A 29 15.16 32.43 -5.57
C PRO A 29 16.09 32.88 -6.70
N SER A 30 17.40 33.01 -6.45
CA SER A 30 18.38 33.49 -7.44
C SER A 30 18.78 32.43 -8.47
N ASP A 31 18.59 31.15 -8.15
CA ASP A 31 18.77 30.03 -9.08
C ASP A 31 17.60 29.04 -8.95
N PRO A 32 16.41 29.40 -9.46
CA PRO A 32 15.20 28.67 -9.14
C PRO A 32 14.97 27.46 -10.05
N LEU A 33 14.87 26.27 -9.45
CA LEU A 33 14.37 25.08 -10.16
C LEU A 33 12.89 25.21 -10.58
N ASN A 34 12.13 26.04 -9.86
CA ASN A 34 10.76 26.41 -10.22
C ASN A 34 10.66 27.94 -10.29
N GLY A 35 10.76 28.46 -11.51
CA GLY A 35 10.73 29.90 -11.77
C GLY A 35 9.42 30.58 -11.34
N GLU A 36 8.28 29.91 -11.47
CA GLU A 36 6.97 30.46 -11.04
C GLU A 36 6.90 30.62 -9.52
N ALA A 37 7.36 29.60 -8.79
CA ALA A 37 7.40 29.62 -7.33
C ALA A 37 8.35 30.70 -6.82
N ALA A 38 9.52 30.86 -7.45
CA ALA A 38 10.49 31.89 -7.09
C ALA A 38 9.97 33.31 -7.41
N ALA A 39 9.37 33.51 -8.58
CA ALA A 39 8.75 34.79 -8.95
C ALA A 39 7.62 35.17 -7.98
N LEU A 40 6.77 34.20 -7.61
CA LEU A 40 5.71 34.42 -6.62
C LEU A 40 6.30 34.76 -5.25
N MET A 41 7.30 34.03 -4.78
CA MET A 41 7.98 34.29 -3.51
C MET A 41 8.61 35.68 -3.45
N MET A 42 9.24 36.13 -4.55
CA MET A 42 9.87 37.45 -4.65
C MET A 42 8.84 38.58 -4.73
N ARG A 43 7.72 38.38 -5.42
CA ARG A 43 6.69 39.40 -5.64
C ARG A 43 5.70 39.51 -4.47
N ASP A 44 5.27 38.37 -3.92
CA ASP A 44 4.26 38.27 -2.87
C ASP A 44 4.50 37.04 -2.00
N ARG A 45 5.24 37.26 -0.91
CA ARG A 45 5.59 36.20 0.05
C ARG A 45 4.37 35.59 0.73
N THR A 46 3.32 36.37 0.99
CA THR A 46 2.11 35.90 1.67
C THR A 46 1.34 34.93 0.78
N ALA A 47 1.19 35.25 -0.51
CA ALA A 47 0.55 34.36 -1.47
C ALA A 47 1.36 33.07 -1.68
N TYR A 48 2.69 33.17 -1.71
CA TYR A 48 3.56 31.99 -1.75
C TYR A 48 3.34 31.08 -0.54
N ASP A 49 3.37 31.62 0.68
CA ASP A 49 3.20 30.84 1.92
C ASP A 49 1.82 30.17 1.97
N GLN A 50 0.77 30.85 1.51
CA GLN A 50 -0.58 30.28 1.40
C GLN A 50 -0.61 29.12 0.41
N ARG A 51 0.04 29.27 -0.74
CA ARG A 51 0.11 28.22 -1.76
C ARG A 51 0.87 26.98 -1.27
N VAL A 52 1.96 27.19 -0.51
CA VAL A 52 2.71 26.09 0.12
C VAL A 52 1.83 25.33 1.13
N LYS A 53 1.06 26.04 1.96
CA LYS A 53 0.13 25.40 2.92
C LYS A 53 -0.93 24.54 2.22
N GLU A 54 -1.54 25.06 1.15
CA GLU A 54 -2.51 24.32 0.34
C GLU A 54 -1.92 23.04 -0.25
N LEU A 55 -0.69 23.13 -0.79
CA LEU A 55 0.01 21.98 -1.35
C LEU A 55 0.30 20.91 -0.28
N ILE A 56 0.74 21.32 0.92
CA ILE A 56 0.97 20.40 2.04
C ILE A 56 -0.33 19.69 2.44
N ILE A 57 -1.45 20.41 2.53
CA ILE A 57 -2.75 19.82 2.86
C ILE A 57 -3.17 18.82 1.77
N ALA A 58 -3.06 19.20 0.50
CA ALA A 58 -3.42 18.34 -0.62
C ALA A 58 -2.55 17.07 -0.68
N LEU A 59 -1.25 17.18 -0.42
CA LEU A 59 -0.34 16.03 -0.35
C LEU A 59 -0.65 15.12 0.84
N LYS A 60 -0.92 15.68 2.03
CA LYS A 60 -1.35 14.90 3.21
C LYS A 60 -2.64 14.13 2.94
N PHE A 61 -3.63 14.78 2.31
CA PHE A 61 -4.87 14.12 1.94
C PHE A 61 -4.65 12.99 0.92
N ARG A 62 -3.83 13.23 -0.12
CA ARG A 62 -3.48 12.20 -1.11
C ARG A 62 -2.74 11.02 -0.49
N TYR A 63 -1.77 11.29 0.38
CA TYR A 63 -1.03 10.24 1.10
C TYR A 63 -1.96 9.42 1.99
N HIS A 64 -2.82 10.07 2.79
CA HIS A 64 -3.76 9.37 3.65
C HIS A 64 -4.76 8.53 2.86
N LYS A 65 -5.31 9.07 1.76
CA LYS A 65 -6.22 8.34 0.87
C LYS A 65 -5.52 7.15 0.22
N GLY A 66 -4.29 7.32 -0.27
CA GLY A 66 -3.47 6.25 -0.83
C GLY A 66 -3.17 5.16 0.20
N PHE A 67 -2.86 5.54 1.44
CA PHE A 67 -2.64 4.63 2.56
C PHE A 67 -3.90 3.82 2.90
N ILE A 68 -5.06 4.48 3.05
CA ILE A 68 -6.35 3.79 3.28
C ILE A 68 -6.65 2.83 2.14
N LEU A 69 -6.48 3.27 0.89
CA LEU A 69 -6.77 2.44 -0.28
C LEU A 69 -5.83 1.24 -0.33
N SER A 70 -4.55 1.41 -0.04
CA SER A 70 -3.59 0.29 0.02
C SER A 70 -3.94 -0.72 1.12
N ASN A 71 -4.33 -0.26 2.31
CA ASN A 71 -4.73 -1.14 3.41
C ASN A 71 -6.05 -1.85 3.12
N LEU A 72 -7.00 -1.17 2.48
CA LEU A 72 -8.28 -1.75 2.06
C LEU A 72 -8.08 -2.84 1.00
N ILE A 73 -7.21 -2.57 0.00
CA ILE A 73 -6.83 -3.55 -1.02
C ILE A 73 -6.15 -4.75 -0.35
N ASN A 74 -5.21 -4.54 0.57
CA ASN A 74 -4.54 -5.62 1.30
C ASN A 74 -5.53 -6.46 2.11
N LEU A 75 -6.49 -5.83 2.80
CA LEU A 75 -7.54 -6.54 3.54
C LEU A 75 -8.40 -7.41 2.60
N PHE A 76 -8.83 -6.85 1.47
CA PHE A 76 -9.65 -7.57 0.48
C PHE A 76 -8.89 -8.71 -0.21
N VAL A 77 -7.63 -8.50 -0.56
CA VAL A 77 -6.76 -9.54 -1.12
C VAL A 77 -6.52 -10.64 -0.11
N ASN A 78 -6.28 -10.33 1.17
CA ASN A 78 -6.10 -11.32 2.22
C ASN A 78 -7.37 -12.17 2.44
N GLU A 79 -8.56 -11.55 2.49
CA GLU A 79 -9.85 -12.24 2.55
C GLU A 79 -10.06 -13.17 1.33
N LEU A 80 -9.81 -12.68 0.11
CA LEU A 80 -9.92 -13.48 -1.11
C LEU A 80 -8.90 -14.63 -1.17
N VAL A 81 -7.66 -14.39 -0.73
CA VAL A 81 -6.60 -15.41 -0.70
C VAL A 81 -6.90 -16.49 0.33
N LEU A 82 -7.47 -16.14 1.50
CA LEU A 82 -7.90 -17.10 2.53
C LEU A 82 -9.21 -17.83 2.18
N ALA A 83 -10.07 -17.23 1.34
CA ALA A 83 -11.32 -17.86 0.89
C ALA A 83 -11.11 -18.94 -0.19
N LYS A 84 -10.09 -18.79 -1.05
CA LYS A 84 -9.78 -19.75 -2.12
C LYS A 84 -9.40 -21.17 -1.67
N PRO A 85 -8.59 -21.41 -0.62
CA PRO A 85 -8.26 -22.77 -0.20
C PRO A 85 -9.47 -23.53 0.34
N LYS A 86 -10.44 -22.84 0.98
CA LYS A 86 -11.69 -23.47 1.45
C LYS A 86 -12.58 -23.91 0.29
N LEU A 87 -12.73 -23.07 -0.75
CA LEU A 87 -13.43 -23.46 -1.98
C LEU A 87 -12.68 -24.54 -2.77
N ALA A 88 -11.35 -24.47 -2.84
CA ALA A 88 -10.54 -25.48 -3.50
C ALA A 88 -10.63 -26.83 -2.76
N ALA A 89 -10.64 -26.82 -1.43
CA ALA A 89 -10.85 -28.00 -0.61
C ALA A 89 -12.27 -28.58 -0.78
N LEU A 90 -13.30 -27.73 -0.80
CA LEU A 90 -14.68 -28.16 -1.07
C LEU A 90 -14.80 -28.78 -2.47
N ALA A 91 -14.22 -28.13 -3.49
CA ALA A 91 -14.18 -28.64 -4.86
C ALA A 91 -13.39 -29.95 -4.95
N PHE A 92 -12.30 -30.09 -4.20
CA PHE A 92 -11.52 -31.31 -4.10
C PHE A 92 -12.31 -32.45 -3.46
N ILE A 93 -13.00 -32.19 -2.33
CA ILE A 93 -13.87 -33.16 -1.65
C ILE A 93 -15.02 -33.59 -2.58
N LEU A 94 -15.69 -32.63 -3.25
CA LEU A 94 -16.76 -32.92 -4.19
C LEU A 94 -16.25 -33.73 -5.39
N LYS A 95 -15.05 -33.42 -5.91
CA LYS A 95 -14.47 -34.15 -7.04
C LYS A 95 -14.02 -35.56 -6.64
N MET A 96 -13.53 -35.77 -5.42
CA MET A 96 -13.21 -37.10 -4.90
C MET A 96 -14.48 -37.93 -4.62
N GLY A 97 -15.54 -37.30 -4.09
CA GLY A 97 -16.83 -37.95 -3.88
C GLY A 97 -17.55 -38.35 -5.19
N LEU A 98 -17.22 -37.71 -6.30
CA LEU A 98 -17.82 -37.98 -7.61
C LEU A 98 -16.99 -38.96 -8.47
N VAL A 99 -15.68 -39.06 -8.22
CA VAL A 99 -14.77 -40.03 -8.90
C VAL A 99 -14.72 -41.39 -8.17
N GLY A 100 -15.05 -41.44 -6.88
CA GLY A 100 -15.14 -42.68 -6.11
C GLY A 100 -16.53 -43.31 -6.15
N GLY A 101 -16.77 -44.16 -7.16
CA GLY A 101 -17.96 -45.01 -7.22
C GLY A 101 -18.25 -45.75 -5.91
N ILE A 102 -19.48 -45.56 -5.46
CA ILE A 102 -20.30 -46.46 -4.65
C ILE A 102 -19.80 -47.91 -4.78
N SER A 103 -19.14 -48.45 -3.76
CA SER A 103 -18.79 -49.88 -3.79
C SER A 103 -18.83 -50.61 -2.45
N ASN A 104 -19.02 -49.96 -1.30
CA ASN A 104 -19.27 -50.67 -0.03
C ASN A 104 -19.95 -49.78 1.02
N LEU A 105 -21.25 -49.51 0.88
CA LEU A 105 -22.06 -49.03 2.01
C LEU A 105 -22.87 -50.22 2.54
N PRO A 106 -22.65 -50.68 3.79
CA PRO A 106 -23.45 -51.78 4.35
C PRO A 106 -24.90 -51.34 4.47
N SER A 107 -25.81 -52.20 4.03
CA SER A 107 -27.26 -52.00 4.07
C SER A 107 -27.72 -51.68 5.50
N LEU A 108 -28.09 -50.43 5.75
CA LEU A 108 -28.76 -50.03 6.99
C LEU A 108 -30.12 -50.71 7.04
N THR A 109 -30.16 -51.86 7.71
CA THR A 109 -31.41 -52.59 7.94
C THR A 109 -32.11 -51.90 9.11
N PHE A 110 -33.12 -51.09 8.81
CA PHE A 110 -33.98 -50.49 9.83
C PHE A 110 -34.84 -51.60 10.46
N LYS A 111 -34.65 -51.83 11.75
CA LYS A 111 -35.54 -52.69 12.54
C LYS A 111 -36.85 -51.91 12.79
N PRO A 112 -38.03 -52.44 12.46
CA PRO A 112 -39.27 -51.70 12.64
C PRO A 112 -39.56 -51.52 14.13
N LEU A 113 -39.98 -50.31 14.51
CA LEU A 113 -40.57 -50.03 15.81
C LEU A 113 -41.92 -50.75 15.86
N THR A 114 -42.04 -51.76 16.70
CA THR A 114 -43.34 -52.30 17.11
C THR A 114 -44.01 -51.27 18.03
N ASN A 115 -45.30 -51.01 17.77
CA ASN A 115 -46.15 -50.13 18.58
C ASN A 115 -46.11 -50.46 20.07
#